data_AF-A0A2I0J925-F1
#
_entry.id   AF-A0A2I0J925-F1
#
_cell.length_a   1.000
_cell.length_b   1.000
_cell.length_c   1.000
_cell.angle_alpha   90.00
_cell.angle_beta   90.00
_cell.angle_gamma   90.00
#
_symmetry.space_group_name_H-M   'P 1'
#
loop_
_entity.id
_entity.type
_entity.pdbx_description
1 polymer ?
#
loop_
_entity_poly.entity_id
_entity_poly.type
_entity_poly.pdbx_seq_one_letter_code
_entity_poly.pdbx_strand_id
1 'polypeptide(L)'
;MGAYEMMVHLKQIYQEQAQHERLEVSKTLSQTRLVEDSLVGPHILKMIGYVEKLEQPGFPLGQELATDLILQSLPGSHSQFIMNYNMSEFNKPLPERLSMLRTFE
;
A
#
# COMPACT_ATOMS: atom_id res chain seq x y z
N MET A 1 -33.93 -24.13 3.59
CA MET A 1 -33.03 -23.30 2.77
C MET A 1 -32.47 -24.20 1.67
N GLY A 2 -32.74 -23.88 0.41
CA GLY A 2 -32.24 -24.65 -0.74
C GLY A 2 -30.76 -24.40 -1.00
N ALA A 3 -30.08 -25.31 -1.71
CA ALA A 3 -28.66 -25.15 -2.06
C ALA A 3 -28.37 -23.84 -2.80
N TYR A 4 -29.30 -23.38 -3.65
CA TYR A 4 -29.23 -22.10 -4.33
C TYR A 4 -29.25 -20.90 -3.35
N GLU A 5 -30.14 -20.92 -2.37
CA GLU A 5 -30.25 -19.86 -1.36
C GLU A 5 -28.99 -19.80 -0.48
N MET A 6 -28.41 -20.95 -0.13
CA MET A 6 -27.14 -21.01 0.60
C MET A 6 -25.98 -20.41 -0.20
N MET A 7 -25.89 -20.72 -1.50
CA MET A 7 -24.86 -20.16 -2.38
C MET A 7 -24.98 -18.63 -2.49
N VAL A 8 -26.20 -18.10 -2.64
CA VAL A 8 -26.45 -16.66 -2.69
C VAL A 8 -26.05 -15.99 -1.37
N HIS A 9 -26.45 -16.57 -0.24
CA HIS A 9 -26.14 -16.03 1.07
C HIS A 9 -24.64 -16.02 1.37
N LEU A 10 -23.93 -17.12 1.05
CA LEU A 10 -22.47 -17.18 1.19
C LEU A 10 -21.78 -16.12 0.33
N LYS A 11 -22.19 -15.97 -0.94
CA LYS A 11 -21.62 -14.97 -1.84
C LYS A 11 -21.78 -13.56 -1.26
N GLN A 12 -22.93 -13.26 -0.68
CA GLN A 12 -23.18 -11.96 -0.06
C GLN A 12 -22.26 -11.71 1.15
N ILE A 13 -22.14 -12.69 2.06
CA ILE A 13 -21.24 -12.60 3.22
C ILE A 13 -19.79 -12.38 2.77
N TYR A 14 -19.30 -13.15 1.78
CA TYR A 14 -17.93 -13.00 1.28
C TYR A 14 -17.70 -11.62 0.63
N GLN A 15 -18.69 -11.08 -0.08
CA GLN A 15 -18.59 -9.76 -0.69
C GLN A 15 -18.56 -8.65 0.37
N GLU A 16 -19.42 -8.72 1.39
CA GLU A 16 -19.43 -7.77 2.51
C GLU A 16 -18.10 -7.82 3.28
N GLN A 17 -17.58 -9.01 3.53
CA GLN A 17 -16.29 -9.20 4.19
C GLN A 17 -15.14 -8.58 3.38
N ALA A 18 -15.07 -8.85 2.06
CA ALA A 18 -14.04 -8.29 1.20
C ALA A 18 -14.11 -6.76 1.12
N GLN A 19 -15.32 -6.18 1.11
CA GLN A 19 -15.50 -4.73 1.15
C GLN A 19 -15.01 -4.13 2.47
N HIS A 20 -15.32 -4.78 3.59
CA HIS A 20 -14.89 -4.34 4.91
C HIS A 20 -13.37 -4.41 5.06
N GLU A 21 -12.74 -5.53 4.68
CA GLU A 21 -11.28 -5.69 4.71
C GLU A 21 -10.57 -4.64 3.85
N ARG A 22 -11.07 -4.41 2.62
CA ARG A 22 -10.52 -3.37 1.74
C ARG A 22 -10.58 -1.99 2.39
N LEU A 23 -11.69 -1.64 3.03
CA LEU A 23 -11.86 -0.35 3.68
C LEU A 23 -10.88 -0.19 4.84
N GLU A 24 -10.72 -1.22 5.68
CA GLU A 24 -9.81 -1.20 6.82
C GLU A 24 -8.34 -1.10 6.38
N VAL A 25 -7.93 -1.86 5.35
CA VAL A 25 -6.57 -1.75 4.80
C VAL A 25 -6.33 -0.37 4.18
N SER A 26 -7.30 0.17 3.43
CA SER A 26 -7.20 1.50 2.81
C SER A 26 -7.08 2.61 3.85
N LYS A 27 -7.85 2.52 4.93
CA LYS A 27 -7.78 3.42 6.09
C LYS A 27 -6.42 3.34 6.75
N THR A 28 -5.94 2.12 7.01
CA THR A 28 -4.63 1.89 7.63
C THR A 28 -3.50 2.43 6.78
N LEU A 29 -3.52 2.18 5.47
CA LEU A 29 -2.54 2.71 4.51
C LEU A 29 -2.50 4.24 4.56
N SER A 30 -3.68 4.88 4.50
CA SER A 30 -3.79 6.35 4.47
C SER A 30 -3.38 7.03 5.78
N GLN A 31 -3.52 6.33 6.92
CA GLN A 31 -3.22 6.87 8.26
C GLN A 31 -1.82 6.51 8.76
N THR A 32 -1.16 5.52 8.16
CA THR A 32 0.18 5.12 8.57
C THR A 32 1.17 6.25 8.25
N ARG A 33 1.92 6.67 9.27
CA ARG A 33 2.99 7.66 9.19
C ARG A 33 4.22 7.10 9.89
N LEU A 34 5.39 7.34 9.32
CA LEU A 34 6.66 7.07 9.96
C LEU A 34 6.84 8.07 11.10
N VAL A 35 7.28 7.58 12.25
CA VAL A 35 7.63 8.44 13.40
C VAL A 35 9.01 9.04 13.14
N GLU A 36 9.24 10.27 13.57
CA GLU A 36 10.58 10.89 13.53
C GLU A 36 11.62 9.95 14.16
N ASP A 37 12.83 9.93 13.61
CA ASP A 37 13.97 9.10 14.03
C ASP A 37 13.78 7.57 13.90
N SER A 38 12.70 7.10 13.28
CA SER A 38 12.49 5.67 12.98
C SER A 38 13.10 5.25 11.65
N LEU A 39 13.44 3.96 11.52
CA LEU A 39 14.03 3.41 10.30
C LEU A 39 13.05 3.43 9.12
N VAL A 40 13.49 3.98 8.00
CA VAL A 40 12.69 4.17 6.79
C VAL A 40 12.40 2.84 6.09
N GLY A 41 13.40 1.96 5.99
CA GLY A 41 13.28 0.66 5.30
C GLY A 41 12.13 -0.23 5.82
N PRO A 42 12.07 -0.55 7.13
CA PRO A 42 10.97 -1.33 7.70
C PRO A 42 9.59 -0.71 7.50
N HIS A 43 9.51 0.62 7.53
CA HIS A 43 8.26 1.34 7.30
C HIS A 43 7.80 1.25 5.84
N ILE A 44 8.70 1.44 4.88
CA ILE A 44 8.41 1.24 3.46
C ILE A 44 7.91 -0.19 3.21
N LEU A 45 8.59 -1.21 3.76
CA LEU A 45 8.18 -2.61 3.59
C LEU A 45 6.75 -2.84 4.11
N LYS A 46 6.42 -2.23 5.26
CA LYS A 46 5.06 -2.27 5.82
C LYS A 46 4.04 -1.61 4.88
N MET A 47 4.38 -0.46 4.30
CA MET A 47 3.51 0.24 3.35
C MET A 47 3.30 -0.55 2.05
N ILE A 48 4.35 -1.18 1.50
CA ILE A 48 4.27 -2.09 0.36
C ILE A 48 3.32 -3.26 0.68
N GLY A 49 3.44 -3.86 1.88
CA GLY A 49 2.55 -4.94 2.29
C GLY A 49 1.07 -4.54 2.36
N TYR A 50 0.74 -3.26 2.64
CA TYR A 50 -0.63 -2.77 2.55
C TYR A 50 -1.10 -2.59 1.11
N VAL A 51 -0.23 -2.12 0.21
CA VAL A 51 -0.52 -2.01 -1.22
C VAL A 51 -0.78 -3.40 -1.83
N GLU A 52 0.09 -4.38 -1.56
CA GLU A 52 -0.07 -5.76 -2.02
C GLU A 52 -1.37 -6.40 -1.48
N LYS A 53 -1.74 -6.09 -0.23
CA LYS A 53 -3.03 -6.50 0.37
C LYS A 53 -4.25 -5.89 -0.31
N LEU A 54 -4.13 -4.75 -0.99
CA LEU A 54 -5.21 -4.15 -1.78
C LEU A 54 -5.26 -4.71 -3.22
N GLU A 55 -4.13 -5.20 -3.74
CA GLU A 55 -4.09 -5.92 -5.01
C GLU A 55 -4.77 -7.29 -4.93
N GLN A 56 -4.55 -8.05 -3.86
CA GLN A 56 -5.13 -9.40 -3.68
C GLN A 56 -6.67 -9.49 -3.66
N PRO A 57 -7.44 -8.46 -3.24
CA PRO A 57 -8.90 -8.44 -3.40
C PRO A 57 -9.40 -7.89 -4.76
N GLY A 58 -8.53 -7.71 -5.76
CA GLY A 58 -8.93 -7.22 -7.09
C GLY A 58 -9.13 -5.70 -7.16
N PHE A 59 -8.54 -4.95 -6.21
CA PHE A 59 -8.58 -3.49 -6.17
C PHE A 59 -7.17 -2.92 -6.27
N PRO A 60 -6.45 -3.18 -7.37
CA PRO A 60 -5.07 -2.73 -7.51
C PRO A 60 -5.02 -1.20 -7.43
N LEU A 61 -4.10 -0.71 -6.59
CA LEU A 61 -3.74 0.69 -6.61
C LEU A 61 -2.89 0.96 -7.86
N GLY A 62 -3.16 2.09 -8.52
CA GLY A 62 -2.24 2.59 -9.53
C GLY A 62 -0.86 2.77 -8.90
N GLN A 63 0.20 2.36 -9.62
CA GLN A 63 1.56 2.36 -9.08
C GLN A 63 2.05 3.76 -8.68
N GLU A 64 1.63 4.80 -9.40
CA GLU A 64 1.89 6.20 -9.05
C GLU A 64 1.24 6.54 -7.71
N LEU A 65 -0.06 6.24 -7.54
CA LEU A 65 -0.78 6.46 -6.29
C LEU A 65 -0.17 5.67 -5.13
N ALA A 66 0.22 4.41 -5.34
CA ALA A 66 0.90 3.61 -4.33
C ALA A 66 2.23 4.25 -3.89
N THR A 67 3.02 4.74 -4.86
CA THR A 67 4.28 5.45 -4.59
C THR A 67 4.04 6.74 -3.83
N ASP A 68 3.07 7.54 -4.26
CA ASP A 68 2.71 8.81 -3.61
C ASP A 68 2.28 8.59 -2.16
N LEU A 69 1.48 7.55 -1.89
CA LEU A 69 1.05 7.20 -0.53
C LEU A 69 2.22 6.74 0.35
N ILE A 70 3.18 5.99 -0.20
CA ILE A 70 4.40 5.61 0.51
C ILE A 70 5.23 6.86 0.84
N LEU A 71 5.45 7.75 -0.12
CA LEU A 71 6.24 8.98 0.10
C LEU A 71 5.56 9.93 1.09
N GLN A 72 4.24 10.12 0.99
CA GLN A 72 3.44 10.95 1.92
C GLN A 72 3.43 10.39 3.35
N SER A 73 3.77 9.12 3.53
CA SER A 73 3.84 8.52 4.85
C SER A 73 5.13 8.85 5.60
N LEU A 74 6.15 9.37 4.91
CA LEU A 74 7.43 9.75 5.51
C LEU A 74 7.33 11.15 6.14
N PRO A 75 8.12 11.44 7.20
CA PRO A 75 8.14 12.76 7.82
C PRO A 75 8.86 13.76 6.92
N GLY A 76 8.55 15.04 7.08
CA GLY A 76 9.17 16.12 6.29
C GLY A 76 10.69 16.25 6.50
N SER A 77 11.21 15.76 7.62
CA SER A 77 12.66 15.62 7.89
C SER A 77 13.39 14.77 6.84
N HIS A 78 12.67 13.86 6.19
CA HIS A 78 13.18 12.99 5.11
C HIS A 78 12.99 13.63 3.72
N SER A 79 12.74 14.94 3.65
CA SER A 79 12.57 15.68 2.39
C SER A 79 13.73 15.48 1.41
N GLN A 80 14.97 15.36 1.90
CA GLN A 80 16.13 15.10 1.04
C GLN A 80 16.08 13.69 0.42
N PHE A 81 15.57 12.69 1.13
CA PHE A 81 15.30 11.35 0.58
C PHE A 81 14.23 11.40 -0.50
N ILE A 82 13.11 12.10 -0.23
CA ILE A 82 12.01 12.29 -1.21
C ILE A 82 12.53 12.99 -2.47
N MET A 83 13.34 14.03 -2.30
CA MET A 83 13.91 14.81 -3.40
C MET A 83 14.92 13.98 -4.22
N ASN A 84 15.76 13.18 -3.56
CA ASN A 84 16.71 12.28 -4.23
C ASN A 84 15.99 11.14 -4.97
N TYR A 85 14.94 10.57 -4.38
CA TYR A 85 14.08 9.58 -5.04
C TYR A 85 13.46 10.21 -6.30
N ASN A 86 12.73 11.32 -6.16
CA ASN A 86 12.08 11.97 -7.31
C ASN A 86 13.05 12.34 -8.45
N MET A 87 14.29 12.73 -8.13
CA MET A 87 15.32 13.10 -9.12
C MET A 87 16.01 11.90 -9.78
N SER A 88 16.23 10.78 -9.07
CA SER A 88 16.89 9.58 -9.63
C SER A 88 15.93 8.67 -10.42
N GLU A 89 14.63 8.84 -10.19
CA GLU A 89 13.58 7.88 -10.56
C GLU A 89 12.73 8.33 -11.75
N PHE A 90 12.86 9.58 -12.22
CA PHE A 90 12.08 10.11 -13.34
C PHE A 90 12.26 9.32 -14.65
N ASN A 91 13.33 8.52 -14.76
CA ASN A 91 13.69 7.74 -15.94
C ASN A 91 13.74 6.22 -15.72
N LYS A 92 13.44 5.69 -14.53
CA LYS A 92 13.59 4.25 -14.21
C LYS A 92 12.27 3.49 -14.21
N PRO A 93 12.27 2.22 -14.67
CA PRO A 93 11.09 1.35 -14.61
C PRO A 93 10.73 0.99 -13.16
N LEU A 94 9.43 0.91 -12.92
CA LEU A 94 8.83 0.86 -11.58
C LEU A 94 9.21 -0.32 -10.65
N PRO A 95 9.50 -1.53 -11.13
CA PRO A 95 10.00 -2.61 -10.26
C PRO A 95 11.34 -2.25 -9.61
N GLU A 96 12.15 -1.48 -10.32
CA GLU A 96 13.46 -1.01 -9.88
C GLU A 96 13.30 0.05 -8.78
N ARG A 97 12.30 0.93 -8.94
CA ARG A 97 11.90 1.94 -7.94
C ARG A 97 11.55 1.31 -6.59
N LEU A 98 10.68 0.29 -6.62
CA LEU A 98 10.29 -0.47 -5.42
C LEU A 98 11.46 -1.27 -4.84
N SER A 99 12.38 -1.76 -5.67
CA SER A 99 13.57 -2.47 -5.20
C SER A 99 14.54 -1.55 -4.44
N MET A 100 14.72 -0.31 -4.91
CA MET A 100 15.56 0.69 -4.22
C MET A 100 14.97 1.08 -2.87
N LEU A 101 13.64 1.21 -2.81
CA LEU A 101 12.92 1.45 -1.55
C LEU A 101 13.11 0.30 -0.53
N ARG A 102 13.33 -0.94 -0.99
CA ARG A 102 13.62 -2.08 -0.09
C ARG A 102 15.06 -2.13 0.43
N THR A 103 16.01 -1.53 -0.27
CA THR A 103 17.44 -1.59 0.06
C THR A 103 17.95 -0.44 0.93
N PHE A 104 17.10 0.54 1.25
CA PHE A 104 17.47 1.64 2.13
C PHE A 104 17.36 1.21 3.60
N GLU A 105 18.51 1.05 4.27
CA GLU A 105 18.64 0.92 5.73
C GLU A 105 18.52 2.29 6.42
#